data_AF-A0A9Q1BF95-F1
#
_entry.id   AF-A0A9Q1BF95-F1
#
_cell.length_a   1.000
_cell.length_b   1.000
_cell.length_c   1.000
_cell.angle_alpha   90.00
_cell.angle_beta   90.00
_cell.angle_gamma   90.00
#
_symmetry.space_group_name_H-M   'P 1'
#
loop_
_entity.id
_entity.type
_entity.pdbx_description
1 polymer ?
#
loop_
_entity_poly.entity_id
_entity_poly.type
_entity_poly.pdbx_seq_one_letter_code
_entity_poly.pdbx_strand_id
1 'polypeptide(L)'
;MERYQNYVKIGQELGLTGKDLLDFANEKDQKDRESENAAREERRKEREHEITLKEQDVKIAEKKASEQTDASGSQNTKSVQKPRLPKLQSFSEVTDDLDAYIQRFERFAKAAGWPDSEWAISLGALLTGRALETYSRLPLSDVNDYKKVKAALLIRYNLTEEGFREKFRNAQLHSKESYTQLGERLRGYVNRWVESAGKKKTYDDLLDIIVREQVLSVRICLYLLE
;
A
#
# COMPACT_ATOMS: atom_id res chain seq x y z
N MET A 1 -12.82 -45.42 42.83
CA MET A 1 -13.20 -46.80 43.23
C MET A 1 -14.47 -47.28 42.53
N GLU A 2 -15.44 -46.41 42.24
CA GLU A 2 -16.70 -46.80 41.56
C GLU A 2 -16.52 -47.33 40.14
N ARG A 3 -15.56 -46.78 39.36
CA ARG A 3 -15.27 -47.19 37.97
C ARG A 3 -14.86 -48.66 37.86
N TYR A 4 -13.88 -49.07 38.67
CA TYR A 4 -13.40 -50.45 38.71
C TYR A 4 -14.50 -51.43 39.14
N GLN A 5 -15.29 -51.06 40.16
CA GLN A 5 -16.43 -51.86 40.62
C GLN A 5 -17.50 -52.03 39.54
N ASN A 6 -17.68 -51.03 38.67
CA ASN A 6 -18.55 -51.13 37.50
C ASN A 6 -18.02 -52.13 36.47
N TYR A 7 -16.70 -52.13 36.20
CA TYR A 7 -16.09 -53.10 35.28
C TYR A 7 -16.12 -54.54 35.80
N VAL A 8 -16.01 -54.73 37.12
CA VAL A 8 -16.18 -56.05 37.74
C VAL A 8 -17.62 -56.55 37.55
N LYS A 9 -18.64 -55.71 37.73
CA LYS A 9 -20.04 -56.10 37.46
C LYS A 9 -20.27 -56.46 36.00
N ILE A 10 -19.76 -55.66 35.07
CA ILE A 10 -19.87 -55.91 33.63
C ILE A 10 -19.17 -57.24 33.27
N GLY A 11 -18.00 -57.52 33.83
CA GLY A 11 -17.31 -58.79 33.58
C GLY A 11 -18.06 -60.02 34.14
N GLN A 12 -18.74 -59.88 35.28
CA GLN A 12 -19.59 -60.93 35.85
C GLN A 12 -20.82 -61.20 34.99
N GLU A 13 -21.46 -60.16 34.45
CA GLU A 13 -22.59 -60.29 33.50
C GLU A 13 -22.17 -60.95 32.18
N LEU A 14 -20.91 -60.78 31.78
CA LEU A 14 -20.30 -61.45 30.62
C LEU A 14 -19.86 -62.90 30.90
N GLY A 15 -20.12 -63.42 32.10
CA GLY A 15 -19.81 -64.79 32.49
C GLY A 15 -18.33 -65.06 32.83
N LEU A 16 -17.52 -64.00 32.97
CA LEU A 16 -16.11 -64.13 33.35
C LEU A 16 -15.99 -64.40 34.86
N THR A 17 -15.11 -65.32 35.24
CA THR A 17 -14.90 -65.69 36.65
C THR A 17 -13.41 -65.81 36.97
N GLY A 18 -13.06 -65.73 38.27
CA GLY A 18 -11.69 -65.93 38.73
C GLY A 18 -10.72 -64.90 38.15
N LYS A 19 -9.64 -65.38 37.53
CA LYS A 19 -8.54 -64.55 37.03
C LYS A 19 -8.93 -63.71 35.82
N ASP A 20 -9.73 -64.27 34.91
CA ASP A 20 -10.12 -63.59 33.66
C ASP A 20 -11.04 -62.37 33.93
N LEU A 21 -11.86 -62.45 34.98
CA LEU A 21 -12.67 -61.33 35.44
C LEU A 21 -11.80 -60.17 35.96
N LEU A 22 -10.76 -60.52 36.72
CA LEU A 22 -9.85 -59.55 37.31
C LEU A 22 -9.00 -58.86 36.24
N ASP A 23 -8.51 -59.64 35.25
CA ASP A 23 -7.72 -59.14 34.14
C ASP A 23 -8.56 -58.19 33.25
N PHE A 24 -9.82 -58.54 32.95
CA PHE A 24 -10.75 -57.67 32.21
C PHE A 24 -11.01 -56.33 32.92
N ALA A 25 -11.30 -56.36 34.22
CA ALA A 25 -11.59 -55.16 34.98
C ALA A 25 -10.37 -54.24 35.10
N ASN A 26 -9.18 -54.82 35.27
CA ASN A 26 -7.92 -54.08 35.32
C ASN A 26 -7.56 -53.47 33.95
N GLU A 27 -7.68 -54.22 32.86
CA GLU A 27 -7.36 -53.73 31.52
C GLU A 27 -8.26 -52.55 31.12
N LYS A 28 -9.57 -52.66 31.39
CA LYS A 28 -10.53 -51.59 31.11
C LYS A 28 -10.28 -50.34 31.94
N ASP A 29 -10.04 -50.50 33.24
CA ASP A 29 -9.74 -49.37 34.12
C ASP A 29 -8.40 -48.72 33.75
N GLN A 30 -7.40 -49.51 33.36
CA GLN A 30 -6.10 -49.01 32.91
C GLN A 30 -6.22 -48.24 31.60
N LYS A 31 -6.86 -48.81 30.58
CA LYS A 31 -7.05 -48.16 29.27
C LYS A 31 -7.82 -46.85 29.37
N ASP A 32 -8.80 -46.80 30.25
CA ASP A 32 -9.56 -45.59 30.52
C ASP A 32 -8.74 -44.52 31.23
N ARG A 33 -7.91 -44.90 32.21
CA ARG A 33 -6.97 -43.98 32.87
C ARG A 33 -5.94 -43.46 31.87
N GLU A 34 -5.44 -44.31 30.99
CA GLU A 34 -4.50 -43.93 29.91
C GLU A 34 -5.15 -42.96 28.92
N SER A 35 -6.38 -43.23 28.47
CA SER A 35 -7.14 -42.33 27.59
C SER A 35 -7.44 -40.99 28.27
N GLU A 36 -7.77 -40.99 29.55
CA GLU A 36 -8.05 -39.75 30.29
C GLU A 36 -6.78 -38.92 30.50
N ASN A 37 -5.64 -39.58 30.79
CA ASN A 37 -4.34 -38.94 30.89
C ASN A 37 -3.87 -38.37 29.54
N ALA A 38 -4.02 -39.12 28.45
CA ALA A 38 -3.72 -38.64 27.10
C ALA A 38 -4.57 -37.42 26.72
N ALA A 39 -5.88 -37.43 27.03
CA ALA A 39 -6.77 -36.30 26.80
C ALA A 39 -6.42 -35.08 27.68
N ARG A 40 -5.90 -35.29 28.90
CA ARG A 40 -5.39 -34.22 29.76
C ARG A 40 -4.09 -33.64 29.21
N GLU A 41 -3.21 -34.46 28.64
CA GLU A 41 -1.95 -34.04 28.04
C GLU A 41 -2.17 -33.25 26.74
N GLU A 42 -3.07 -33.71 25.86
CA GLU A 42 -3.51 -33.00 24.66
C GLU A 42 -4.04 -31.60 25.00
N ARG A 43 -5.00 -31.51 25.94
CA ARG A 43 -5.53 -30.22 26.43
C ARG A 43 -4.47 -29.34 27.10
N ARG A 44 -3.38 -29.94 27.61
CA ARG A 44 -2.26 -29.19 28.16
C ARG A 44 -1.40 -28.62 27.04
N LYS A 45 -1.07 -29.41 26.01
CA LYS A 45 -0.34 -28.96 24.82
C LYS A 45 -1.09 -27.87 24.06
N GLU A 46 -2.41 -28.02 23.91
CA GLU A 46 -3.25 -27.01 23.26
C GLU A 46 -3.24 -25.69 24.03
N ARG A 47 -3.38 -25.73 25.37
CA ARG A 47 -3.27 -24.54 26.21
C ARG A 47 -1.86 -23.93 26.19
N GLU A 48 -0.81 -24.74 26.20
CA GLU A 48 0.57 -24.26 26.10
C GLU A 48 0.82 -23.57 24.74
N HIS A 49 0.29 -24.14 23.65
CA HIS A 49 0.33 -23.52 22.32
C HIS A 49 -0.47 -22.21 22.27
N GLU A 50 -1.67 -22.18 22.85
CA GLU A 50 -2.50 -20.97 22.94
C GLU A 50 -1.83 -19.88 23.78
N ILE A 51 -1.22 -20.24 24.92
CA ILE A 51 -0.43 -19.31 25.74
C ILE A 51 0.76 -18.79 24.95
N THR A 52 1.46 -19.64 24.20
CA THR A 52 2.60 -19.22 23.37
C THR A 52 2.19 -18.24 22.28
N LEU A 53 1.07 -18.48 21.60
CA LEU A 53 0.51 -17.55 20.62
C LEU A 53 0.14 -16.22 21.26
N LYS A 54 -0.57 -16.26 22.40
CA LYS A 54 -0.93 -15.05 23.15
C LYS A 54 0.30 -14.29 23.66
N GLU A 55 1.35 -14.98 24.10
CA GLU A 55 2.62 -14.35 24.48
C GLU A 55 3.32 -13.70 23.29
N GLN A 56 3.31 -14.32 22.11
CA GLN A 56 3.83 -13.70 20.90
C GLN A 56 3.03 -12.44 20.54
N ASP A 57 1.70 -12.50 20.62
CA ASP A 57 0.82 -11.36 20.37
C ASP A 57 1.03 -10.23 21.40
N VAL A 58 1.17 -10.56 22.69
CA VAL A 58 1.48 -9.60 23.76
C VAL A 58 2.87 -9.02 23.54
N LYS A 59 3.90 -9.81 23.21
CA LYS A 59 5.24 -9.29 22.87
C LYS A 59 5.22 -8.38 21.64
N ILE A 60 4.38 -8.67 20.65
CA ILE A 60 4.18 -7.81 19.47
C ILE A 60 3.46 -6.52 19.88
N ALA A 61 2.45 -6.60 20.75
CA ALA A 61 1.72 -5.44 21.26
C ALA A 61 2.58 -4.56 22.19
N GLU A 62 3.39 -5.16 23.06
CA GLU A 62 4.34 -4.50 23.94
C GLU A 62 5.45 -3.83 23.14
N LYS A 63 6.03 -4.49 22.11
CA LYS A 63 6.96 -3.83 21.19
C LYS A 63 6.33 -2.64 20.47
N LYS A 64 5.06 -2.76 20.04
CA LYS A 64 4.29 -1.65 19.45
C LYS A 64 3.98 -0.53 20.46
N ALA A 65 3.82 -0.85 21.73
CA ALA A 65 3.53 0.10 22.80
C ALA A 65 4.78 0.79 23.35
N SER A 66 5.91 0.08 23.48
CA SER A 66 7.20 0.67 23.83
C SER A 66 7.73 1.60 22.73
N GLU A 67 7.42 1.31 21.46
CA GLU A 67 7.64 2.23 20.32
C GLU A 67 6.79 3.52 20.42
N GLN A 68 5.77 3.60 21.28
CA GLN A 68 4.95 4.80 21.52
C GLN A 68 5.31 5.58 22.79
N THR A 69 6.11 5.03 23.71
CA THR A 69 6.44 5.71 24.99
C THR A 69 7.82 6.36 25.05
N ASP A 70 8.71 6.11 24.09
CA ASP A 70 10.02 6.79 24.02
C ASP A 70 10.00 8.02 23.08
N ALA A 71 9.09 8.96 23.36
CA ALA A 71 9.14 10.32 22.82
C ALA A 71 8.88 11.35 23.93
N SER A 72 9.66 11.25 25.01
CA SER A 72 10.00 12.36 25.92
C SER A 72 11.44 12.18 26.36
N GLY A 73 12.38 12.59 25.50
CA GLY A 73 13.81 12.53 25.77
C GLY A 73 14.59 12.97 24.53
N SER A 74 15.05 14.22 24.53
CA SER A 74 15.84 14.84 23.46
C SER A 74 17.11 14.04 23.14
N GLN A 75 17.21 13.50 21.92
CA GLN A 75 18.37 13.64 21.03
C GLN A 75 18.13 12.97 19.66
N ASN A 76 18.04 13.82 18.64
CA ASN A 76 18.30 13.63 17.20
C ASN A 76 18.56 12.18 16.70
N THR A 77 17.50 11.39 16.48
CA THR A 77 17.56 10.18 15.64
C THR A 77 16.36 10.16 14.70
N LYS A 78 16.62 10.00 13.40
CA LYS A 78 15.60 9.99 12.34
C LYS A 78 14.71 8.74 12.51
N SER A 79 13.59 8.89 13.20
CA SER A 79 12.53 7.88 13.25
C SER A 79 11.94 7.68 11.85
N VAL A 80 12.09 6.48 11.29
CA VAL A 80 11.32 6.06 10.12
C VAL A 80 9.88 5.85 10.58
N GLN A 81 9.07 6.91 10.49
CA GLN A 81 7.63 6.81 10.73
C GLN A 81 7.01 5.88 9.69
N LYS A 82 6.17 4.93 10.14
CA LYS A 82 5.31 4.17 9.24
C LYS A 82 4.45 5.18 8.49
N PRO A 83 4.47 5.19 7.14
CA PRO A 83 3.71 6.17 6.38
C PRO A 83 2.25 6.07 6.78
N ARG A 84 1.68 7.19 7.24
CA ARG A 84 0.25 7.26 7.53
C ARG A 84 -0.48 7.06 6.21
N LEU A 85 -1.02 5.86 5.96
CA LEU A 85 -1.69 5.59 4.69
C LEU A 85 -2.81 6.63 4.47
N PRO A 86 -2.81 7.32 3.33
CA PRO A 86 -3.87 8.25 2.98
C PRO A 86 -5.23 7.56 3.01
N LYS A 87 -6.23 8.16 3.66
CA LYS A 87 -7.66 7.84 3.41
C LYS A 87 -8.13 8.39 2.06
N LEU A 88 -7.21 8.54 1.09
CA LEU A 88 -7.56 8.93 -0.28
C LEU A 88 -7.93 7.69 -1.07
N GLN A 89 -8.89 7.84 -1.96
CA GLN A 89 -9.17 6.80 -2.95
C GLN A 89 -7.96 6.67 -3.87
N SER A 90 -7.67 5.43 -4.27
CA SER A 90 -6.65 5.13 -5.27
C SER A 90 -6.91 5.86 -6.57
N PHE A 91 -5.85 6.33 -7.23
CA PHE A 91 -5.90 6.97 -8.53
C PHE A 91 -6.46 6.02 -9.58
N SER A 92 -7.39 6.50 -10.41
CA SER A 92 -7.97 5.76 -11.53
C SER A 92 -7.82 6.56 -12.82
N GLU A 93 -7.12 5.99 -13.81
CA GLU A 93 -6.90 6.64 -15.11
C GLU A 93 -8.17 6.89 -15.93
N VAL A 94 -9.24 6.17 -15.62
CA VAL A 94 -10.51 6.28 -16.34
C VAL A 94 -11.30 7.52 -15.89
N THR A 95 -11.15 7.90 -14.62
CA THR A 95 -11.98 8.91 -13.97
C THR A 95 -11.22 10.14 -13.51
N ASP A 96 -9.91 10.01 -13.26
CA ASP A 96 -9.09 11.05 -12.65
C ASP A 96 -8.08 11.64 -13.65
N ASP A 97 -7.93 12.97 -13.61
CA ASP A 97 -6.79 13.66 -14.21
C ASP A 97 -5.59 13.59 -13.25
N LEU A 98 -4.46 13.05 -13.72
CA LEU A 98 -3.30 12.81 -12.86
C LEU A 98 -2.75 14.10 -12.23
N ASP A 99 -2.71 15.20 -12.97
CA ASP A 99 -2.24 16.50 -12.45
C ASP A 99 -3.14 16.99 -11.30
N ALA A 100 -4.46 16.99 -11.51
CA ALA A 100 -5.42 17.32 -10.46
C ALA A 100 -5.32 16.37 -9.25
N TYR A 101 -5.09 15.08 -9.49
CA TYR A 101 -4.93 14.08 -8.44
C TYR A 101 -3.68 14.34 -7.59
N ILE A 102 -2.54 14.60 -8.22
CA ILE A 102 -1.29 14.94 -7.53
C ILE A 102 -1.47 16.21 -6.70
N GLN A 103 -2.12 17.25 -7.23
CA GLN A 103 -2.40 18.48 -6.48
C GLN A 103 -3.31 18.23 -5.26
N ARG A 104 -4.34 17.40 -5.42
CA ARG A 104 -5.20 16.98 -4.30
C ARG A 104 -4.41 16.24 -3.23
N PHE A 105 -3.54 15.31 -3.64
CA PHE A 105 -2.65 14.58 -2.75
C PHE A 105 -1.71 15.53 -1.99
N GLU A 106 -1.05 16.46 -2.67
CA GLU A 106 -0.13 17.42 -2.03
C GLU A 106 -0.86 18.31 -1.01
N ARG A 107 -2.07 18.78 -1.32
CA ARG A 107 -2.88 19.56 -0.39
C ARG A 107 -3.23 18.74 0.85
N PHE A 108 -3.61 17.48 0.66
CA PHE A 108 -3.94 16.58 1.76
C PHE A 108 -2.71 16.29 2.63
N ALA A 109 -1.57 15.94 2.02
CA ALA A 109 -0.34 15.62 2.74
C ALA A 109 0.19 16.82 3.54
N LYS A 110 0.11 18.03 2.96
CA LYS A 110 0.41 19.29 3.68
C LYS A 110 -0.53 19.51 4.87
N ALA A 111 -1.84 19.36 4.66
CA ALA A 111 -2.82 19.55 5.72
C ALA A 111 -2.69 18.52 6.85
N ALA A 112 -2.29 17.29 6.52
CA ALA A 112 -2.04 16.22 7.48
C ALA A 112 -0.66 16.31 8.16
N GLY A 113 0.20 17.25 7.75
CA GLY A 113 1.52 17.48 8.33
C GLY A 113 2.51 16.35 8.08
N TRP A 114 2.41 15.67 6.93
CA TRP A 114 3.31 14.55 6.63
C TRP A 114 4.71 15.02 6.22
N PRO A 115 5.78 14.33 6.65
CA PRO A 115 7.13 14.60 6.19
C PRO A 115 7.31 14.16 4.72
N ASP A 116 8.12 14.90 3.96
CA ASP A 116 8.38 14.65 2.53
C ASP A 116 8.78 13.19 2.22
N SER A 117 9.47 12.52 3.15
CA SER A 117 9.87 11.11 3.03
C SER A 117 8.70 10.13 2.98
N GLU A 118 7.56 10.47 3.61
CA GLU A 118 6.36 9.64 3.58
C GLU A 118 5.51 9.89 2.34
N TRP A 119 5.67 11.04 1.67
CA TRP A 119 4.83 11.40 0.53
C TRP A 119 5.04 10.45 -0.64
N ALA A 120 6.30 10.05 -0.90
CA ALA A 120 6.63 9.18 -2.02
C ALA A 120 6.00 7.79 -1.86
N ILE A 121 6.16 7.19 -0.69
CA ILE A 121 5.63 5.86 -0.37
C ILE A 121 4.09 5.88 -0.35
N SER A 122 3.51 6.91 0.28
CA SER A 122 2.06 7.09 0.35
C SER A 122 1.44 7.33 -1.03
N LEU A 123 2.09 8.11 -1.89
CA LEU A 123 1.63 8.30 -3.27
C LEU A 123 1.69 6.96 -4.01
N GLY A 124 2.82 6.24 -3.95
CA GLY A 124 2.98 4.94 -4.60
C GLY A 124 1.89 3.93 -4.24
N ALA A 125 1.47 3.89 -2.98
CA ALA A 125 0.38 3.02 -2.51
C ALA A 125 -1.01 3.38 -3.08
N LEU A 126 -1.19 4.61 -3.54
CA LEU A 126 -2.45 5.09 -4.14
C LEU A 126 -2.48 4.95 -5.66
N LEU A 127 -1.34 4.70 -6.32
CA LEU A 127 -1.29 4.60 -7.78
C LEU A 127 -1.83 3.25 -8.25
N THR A 128 -2.46 3.26 -9.42
CA THR A 128 -2.89 2.05 -10.13
C THR A 128 -2.48 2.13 -11.60
N GLY A 129 -2.61 1.02 -12.35
CA GLY A 129 -2.41 1.02 -13.81
C GLY A 129 -1.00 1.45 -14.25
N ARG A 130 -0.94 2.31 -15.27
CA ARG A 130 0.32 2.82 -15.84
C ARG A 130 1.09 3.71 -14.86
N ALA A 131 0.42 4.37 -13.92
CA ALA A 131 1.09 5.16 -12.89
C ALA A 131 1.86 4.25 -11.93
N LEU A 132 1.24 3.15 -11.49
CA LEU A 132 1.91 2.15 -10.64
C LEU A 132 3.04 1.44 -11.39
N GLU A 133 2.85 1.14 -12.68
CA GLU A 133 3.90 0.58 -13.53
C GLU A 133 5.12 1.50 -13.60
N THR A 134 4.90 2.81 -13.73
CA THR A 134 5.96 3.82 -13.77
C THR A 134 6.70 3.89 -12.44
N TYR A 135 5.95 3.91 -11.33
CA TYR A 135 6.51 3.88 -9.99
C TYR A 135 7.37 2.62 -9.75
N SER A 136 6.88 1.45 -10.18
CA SER A 136 7.57 0.16 -10.01
C SER A 136 8.85 0.04 -10.83
N ARG A 137 8.99 0.80 -11.91
CA ARG A 137 10.20 0.85 -12.75
C ARG A 137 11.29 1.78 -12.20
N LEU A 138 10.98 2.62 -11.22
CA LEU A 138 11.97 3.51 -10.60
C LEU A 138 12.94 2.70 -9.73
N PRO A 139 14.24 3.07 -9.71
CA PRO A 139 15.19 2.44 -8.83
C PRO A 139 14.84 2.73 -7.36
N LEU A 140 15.11 1.78 -6.45
CA LEU A 140 14.77 1.90 -5.03
C LEU A 140 15.36 3.16 -4.36
N SER A 141 16.47 3.69 -4.88
CA SER A 141 17.06 4.96 -4.44
C SER A 141 16.18 6.19 -4.69
N ASP A 142 15.34 6.12 -5.73
CA ASP A 142 14.52 7.23 -6.21
C ASP A 142 13.06 7.12 -5.74
N VAL A 143 12.62 5.90 -5.40
CA VAL A 143 11.25 5.60 -4.95
C VAL A 143 10.90 6.32 -3.63
N ASN A 144 11.89 6.65 -2.80
CA ASN A 144 11.68 7.40 -1.55
C ASN A 144 11.73 8.92 -1.73
N ASP A 145 12.08 9.42 -2.93
CA ASP A 145 12.13 10.85 -3.23
C ASP A 145 10.86 11.27 -3.97
N TYR A 146 9.98 11.98 -3.27
CA TYR A 146 8.71 12.45 -3.82
C TYR A 146 8.88 13.27 -5.10
N LYS A 147 9.93 14.09 -5.18
CA LYS A 147 10.15 14.96 -6.35
C LYS A 147 10.47 14.13 -7.59
N LYS A 148 11.29 13.08 -7.43
CA LYS A 148 11.62 12.15 -8.52
C LYS A 148 10.42 11.32 -8.94
N VAL A 149 9.66 10.79 -7.97
CA VAL A 149 8.42 10.04 -8.24
C VAL A 149 7.43 10.92 -9.00
N LYS A 150 7.17 12.15 -8.52
CA LYS A 150 6.30 13.12 -9.21
C LYS A 150 6.80 13.42 -10.62
N ALA A 151 8.09 13.70 -10.80
CA ALA A 151 8.65 14.00 -12.11
C ALA A 151 8.47 12.83 -13.09
N ALA A 152 8.77 11.59 -12.67
CA ALA A 152 8.60 10.40 -13.50
C ALA A 152 7.14 10.18 -13.93
N LEU A 153 6.20 10.39 -13.01
CA LEU A 153 4.76 10.32 -13.30
C LEU A 153 4.33 11.41 -14.29
N LEU A 154 4.76 12.65 -14.09
CA LEU A 154 4.44 13.74 -15.01
C LEU A 154 4.99 13.48 -16.41
N ILE A 155 6.21 12.96 -16.52
CA ILE A 155 6.81 12.56 -17.81
C ILE A 155 5.97 11.46 -18.48
N ARG A 156 5.63 10.39 -17.76
CA ARG A 156 4.86 9.27 -18.33
C ARG A 156 3.51 9.70 -18.92
N TYR A 157 2.86 10.70 -18.32
CA TYR A 157 1.54 11.17 -18.74
C TYR A 157 1.59 12.39 -19.68
N ASN A 158 2.78 12.73 -20.20
CA ASN A 158 3.01 13.93 -21.02
C ASN A 158 2.43 15.18 -20.34
N LEU A 159 2.67 15.33 -19.04
CA LEU A 159 2.36 16.51 -18.23
C LEU A 159 3.63 17.34 -18.01
N THR A 160 4.42 17.46 -19.07
CA THR A 160 5.62 18.30 -19.15
C THR A 160 5.33 19.50 -20.04
N GLU A 161 6.22 20.50 -20.05
CA GLU A 161 6.16 21.62 -20.99
C GLU A 161 5.91 21.13 -22.42
N GLU A 162 6.73 20.18 -22.86
CA GLU A 162 6.64 19.57 -24.18
C GLU A 162 5.34 18.78 -24.41
N GLY A 163 4.88 18.04 -23.39
CA GLY A 163 3.66 17.25 -23.48
C GLY A 163 2.39 18.11 -23.62
N PHE A 164 2.32 19.25 -22.92
CA PHE A 164 1.20 20.19 -23.10
C PHE A 164 1.27 20.94 -24.42
N ARG A 165 2.48 21.30 -24.88
CA ARG A 165 2.69 21.85 -26.22
C ARG A 165 2.19 20.91 -27.31
N GLU A 166 2.60 19.65 -27.26
CA GLU A 166 2.19 18.62 -28.22
C GLU A 166 0.66 18.44 -28.22
N LYS A 167 0.04 18.34 -27.02
CA LYS A 167 -1.42 18.27 -26.88
C LYS A 167 -2.12 19.48 -27.45
N PHE A 168 -1.56 20.68 -27.30
CA PHE A 168 -2.10 21.91 -27.87
C PHE A 168 -2.00 21.93 -29.40
N ARG A 169 -0.83 21.64 -29.96
CA ARG A 169 -0.59 21.66 -31.41
C ARG A 169 -1.34 20.57 -32.17
N ASN A 170 -1.46 19.38 -31.56
CA ASN A 170 -2.11 18.22 -32.16
C ASN A 170 -3.59 18.08 -31.75
N ALA A 171 -4.15 19.02 -31.00
CA ALA A 171 -5.55 18.98 -30.61
C ALA A 171 -6.46 18.99 -31.84
N GLN A 172 -7.25 17.93 -31.99
CA GLN A 172 -8.31 17.84 -32.98
C GLN A 172 -9.67 17.91 -32.30
N LEU A 173 -10.70 18.29 -33.06
CA LEU A 173 -12.09 18.25 -32.60
C LEU A 173 -12.53 16.79 -32.43
N HIS A 174 -13.04 16.42 -31.25
CA HIS A 174 -13.58 15.08 -31.04
C HIS A 174 -15.02 14.97 -31.57
N SER A 175 -15.44 13.75 -31.90
CA SER A 175 -16.76 13.47 -32.51
C SER A 175 -17.98 13.93 -31.68
N LYS A 176 -17.81 14.20 -30.39
CA LYS A 176 -18.87 14.65 -29.46
C LYS A 176 -18.59 16.03 -28.85
N GLU A 177 -17.54 16.70 -29.30
CA GLU A 177 -17.07 17.97 -28.73
C GLU A 177 -17.53 19.15 -29.60
N SER A 178 -17.97 20.25 -28.99
CA SER A 178 -18.26 21.50 -29.68
C SER A 178 -16.99 22.35 -29.87
N TYR A 179 -17.00 23.30 -30.82
CA TYR A 179 -15.88 24.25 -30.97
C TYR A 179 -15.61 25.09 -29.72
N THR A 180 -16.64 25.41 -28.94
CA THR A 180 -16.48 26.11 -27.65
C THR A 180 -15.73 25.25 -26.64
N GLN A 181 -16.08 23.97 -26.52
CA GLN A 181 -15.39 23.01 -25.65
C GLN A 181 -13.93 22.78 -26.09
N LEU A 182 -13.69 22.69 -27.41
CA LEU A 182 -12.33 22.64 -27.95
C LEU A 182 -11.54 23.89 -27.54
N GLY A 183 -12.13 25.09 -27.64
CA GLY A 183 -11.49 26.34 -27.23
C GLY A 183 -11.13 26.37 -25.74
N GLU A 184 -12.00 25.88 -24.88
CA GLU A 184 -11.73 25.74 -23.44
C GLU A 184 -10.60 24.74 -23.17
N ARG A 185 -10.59 23.60 -23.87
CA ARG A 185 -9.55 22.58 -23.75
C ARG A 185 -8.19 23.10 -24.22
N LEU A 186 -8.14 23.76 -25.37
CA LEU A 186 -6.94 24.43 -25.89
C LEU A 186 -6.39 25.46 -24.90
N ARG A 187 -7.27 26.29 -24.33
CA ARG A 187 -6.90 27.25 -23.28
C ARG A 187 -6.32 26.55 -22.04
N GLY A 188 -6.91 25.42 -21.66
CA GLY A 188 -6.40 24.57 -20.59
C GLY A 188 -4.97 24.08 -20.86
N TYR A 189 -4.70 23.58 -22.06
CA TYR A 189 -3.35 23.14 -22.44
C TYR A 189 -2.33 24.28 -22.42
N VAL A 190 -2.65 25.46 -22.98
CA VAL A 190 -1.73 26.62 -22.95
C VAL A 190 -1.45 27.06 -21.51
N ASN A 191 -2.48 27.14 -20.66
CA ASN A 191 -2.28 27.52 -19.27
C ASN A 191 -1.34 26.55 -18.53
N ARG A 192 -1.55 25.24 -18.69
CA ARG A 192 -0.69 24.22 -18.07
C ARG A 192 0.71 24.18 -18.69
N TRP A 193 0.84 24.46 -19.99
CA TRP A 193 2.13 24.59 -20.67
C TRP A 193 2.96 25.73 -20.05
N VAL A 194 2.35 26.91 -19.89
CA VAL A 194 3.01 28.08 -19.31
C VAL A 194 3.36 27.89 -17.83
N GLU A 195 2.48 27.24 -17.06
CA GLU A 195 2.75 26.86 -15.67
C GLU A 195 3.93 25.89 -15.56
N SER A 196 3.96 24.88 -16.43
CA SER A 196 5.03 23.87 -16.45
C SER A 196 6.39 24.47 -16.83
N ALA A 197 6.40 25.54 -17.63
CA ALA A 197 7.59 26.32 -17.97
C ALA A 197 8.09 27.23 -16.82
N GLY A 198 7.38 27.29 -15.69
CA GLY A 198 7.76 28.11 -14.54
C GLY A 198 7.59 29.62 -14.74
N LYS A 199 6.75 30.04 -15.68
CA LYS A 199 6.53 31.44 -16.05
C LYS A 199 5.37 32.07 -15.29
N LYS A 200 5.33 33.41 -15.20
CA LYS A 200 4.31 34.17 -14.44
C LYS A 200 3.03 34.46 -15.25
N LYS A 201 2.89 33.87 -16.44
CA LYS A 201 1.76 34.08 -17.38
C LYS A 201 1.60 35.55 -17.81
N THR A 202 2.70 36.28 -17.93
CA THR A 202 2.68 37.62 -18.53
C THR A 202 2.65 37.53 -20.05
N TYR A 203 2.34 38.64 -20.72
CA TYR A 203 2.42 38.71 -22.18
C TYR A 203 3.83 38.36 -22.70
N ASP A 204 4.87 38.91 -22.07
CA ASP A 204 6.26 38.65 -22.44
C ASP A 204 6.66 37.20 -22.24
N ASP A 205 6.16 36.56 -21.17
CA ASP A 205 6.40 35.13 -20.91
C ASP A 205 5.77 34.24 -21.98
N LEU A 206 4.55 34.59 -22.44
CA LEU A 206 3.87 33.88 -23.53
C LEU A 206 4.64 34.03 -24.84
N LEU A 207 5.11 35.24 -25.15
CA LEU A 207 5.95 35.48 -26.32
C LEU A 207 7.25 34.67 -26.26
N ASP A 208 7.94 34.68 -25.11
CA ASP A 208 9.19 33.92 -24.93
C ASP A 208 8.99 32.42 -25.15
N ILE A 209 7.88 31.84 -24.65
CA ILE A 209 7.55 30.42 -24.85
C ILE A 209 7.33 30.12 -26.34
N ILE A 210 6.56 30.95 -27.05
CA ILE A 210 6.28 30.74 -28.48
C ILE A 210 7.57 30.91 -29.32
N VAL A 211 8.39 31.90 -29.00
CA VAL A 211 9.67 32.14 -29.70
C VAL A 211 10.63 30.98 -29.45
N ARG A 212 10.76 30.52 -28.20
CA ARG A 212 11.59 29.36 -27.84
C ARG A 212 11.15 28.11 -28.57
N GLU A 213 9.84 27.88 -28.65
CA GLU A 213 9.25 26.79 -29.42
C GLU A 213 9.66 26.85 -30.89
N GLN A 214 9.50 28.01 -31.54
CA GLN A 214 9.89 28.18 -32.93
C GLN A 214 11.39 27.94 -33.15
N VAL A 215 12.26 28.40 -32.25
CA VAL A 215 13.71 28.19 -32.34
C VAL A 215 14.07 26.69 -32.23
N LEU A 216 13.40 25.95 -31.36
CA LEU A 216 13.59 24.50 -31.22
C LEU A 216 13.09 23.75 -32.46
N SER A 217 11.91 24.11 -32.97
CA SER A 217 11.32 23.52 -34.17
C SER A 217 12.19 23.74 -35.42
N VAL A 218 12.78 24.94 -35.58
CA VAL A 218 13.70 25.24 -36.70
C VAL A 218 15.01 24.47 -36.58
N ARG A 219 15.59 24.32 -35.37
CA ARG A 219 16.83 23.54 -35.18
C ARG A 219 16.64 22.07 -35.51
N ILE A 220 15.50 21.45 -35.18
CA ILE A 220 15.26 20.03 -35.45
C ILE A 220 15.20 19.74 -36.96
N CYS A 221 14.65 20.66 -37.77
CA CYS A 221 14.67 20.52 -39.23
C CYS A 221 16.08 20.53 -39.83
N LEU A 222 17.05 21.22 -39.21
CA LEU A 222 18.43 21.26 -39.70
C LEU A 222 19.19 19.95 -39.44
N TYR A 223 18.88 19.22 -38.36
CA TYR A 223 19.53 17.94 -38.04
C TYR A 223 18.89 16.72 -38.73
N LEU A 224 17.73 16.87 -39.36
CA LEU A 224 17.05 15.80 -40.13
C LEU A 224 17.26 15.93 -41.65
N LEU A 225 18.03 16.93 -42.09
CA LEU A 225 18.37 17.21 -43.49
C LEU A 225 19.87 17.03 -43.81
N GLU A 226 20.66 16.53 -42.87
CA GLU A 226 22.06 16.08 -43.04
C GLU A 226 22.16 14.57 -42.80
#